data_AF-A0A8J4LTJ5-F1
#
_entry.id   AF-A0A8J4LTJ5-F1
#
_cell.length_a   1.000
_cell.length_b   1.000
_cell.length_c   1.000
_cell.angle_alpha   90.00
_cell.angle_beta   90.00
_cell.angle_gamma   90.00
#
_symmetry.space_group_name_H-M   'P 1'
#
loop_
_entity.id
_entity.type
_entity.pdbx_description
1 polymer ?
#
loop_
_entity_poly.entity_id
_entity_poly.type
_entity_poly.pdbx_seq_one_letter_code
_entity_poly.pdbx_strand_id
1 'polypeptide(L)'
;MSHASTLDETFSAGQNASEALDPLRNSIPSPEGTGAQEPAATAQMTENGHGVTKSASFLDVRSVDASSVPPLKRSKLSTVVNLLEARTAVQEHENEIAEVVIVCEPEQASLMMGGLHPRGSLYERPINIDTAKQQHAEFRKVLREHGVRVLTVREILAHNVDTNMSARVDLEELAFEALKYVMAQGHDLVSLAEEDRHYLSDVYKREVISAMSTTQLIDTVMTNPTVSLLPSYRDTGLTASYRFEPLSNLVYTRDQQITTCRGIVMGRLRSAQRQREVQVMRFCFNKLGMAVAGEIREPGYLEGGDFFPMGSDLAMAGIGLRSNIEACKQLMDEDLLGTRRFAVVRDEFDQHQDRMHLDCVFSVLSDHCCIMLADIMGEASPTRRLVDEYTRDPASGKYKLTRENVEFSAFISGEGYHIIPISNEHQLQYACNVLNLGESRIISVHAQSARQIVKDPRFNGDVQVLDFSSITSMYGSVHCASQVVKRIPRSGK
;
A
#
# COMPACT_ATOMS: atom_id res chain seq x y z
N MET A 1 -54.96 20.31 -6.57
CA MET A 1 -55.49 21.54 -7.21
C MET A 1 -54.48 22.65 -6.96
N SER A 2 -54.09 23.52 -7.90
CA SER A 2 -54.29 23.52 -9.37
C SER A 2 -53.60 24.74 -9.98
N HIS A 3 -52.74 24.56 -10.99
CA HIS A 3 -52.17 25.56 -11.94
C HIS A 3 -51.41 26.77 -11.33
N ALA A 4 -50.23 27.23 -11.78
CA ALA A 4 -49.47 27.12 -13.04
C ALA A 4 -49.93 28.04 -14.19
N SER A 5 -49.07 29.02 -14.52
CA SER A 5 -49.00 29.78 -15.77
C SER A 5 -47.54 30.24 -15.96
N THR A 6 -46.68 29.71 -16.84
CA THR A 6 -46.69 29.50 -18.31
C THR A 6 -46.26 30.71 -19.14
N LEU A 7 -45.66 30.43 -20.31
CA LEU A 7 -45.17 31.33 -21.37
C LEU A 7 -43.79 31.99 -21.08
N ASP A 8 -42.81 32.02 -22.01
CA ASP A 8 -42.78 31.34 -23.32
C ASP A 8 -41.36 31.13 -23.92
N GLU A 9 -41.32 30.29 -24.96
CA GLU A 9 -40.58 30.33 -26.26
C GLU A 9 -39.57 31.48 -26.59
N THR A 10 -38.58 31.38 -27.50
CA THR A 10 -38.14 30.35 -28.50
C THR A 10 -36.67 30.59 -28.98
N PHE A 11 -36.06 29.62 -29.71
CA PHE A 11 -34.97 29.73 -30.75
C PHE A 11 -33.69 30.56 -30.47
N SER A 12 -32.46 30.09 -30.78
CA SER A 12 -31.96 29.89 -32.15
C SER A 12 -30.59 29.18 -32.18
N ALA A 13 -30.22 28.59 -33.32
CA ALA A 13 -28.84 28.20 -33.64
C ALA A 13 -28.09 29.33 -34.37
N GLY A 14 -26.75 29.24 -34.43
CA GLY A 14 -25.88 30.15 -35.20
C GLY A 14 -24.45 29.64 -35.28
N GLN A 15 -23.82 29.73 -36.46
CA GLN A 15 -22.44 29.30 -36.72
C GLN A 15 -21.53 30.51 -37.02
N ASN A 16 -20.22 30.25 -37.12
CA ASN A 16 -19.19 31.05 -37.80
C ASN A 16 -18.74 32.37 -37.11
N ALA A 17 -17.54 32.90 -37.35
CA ALA A 17 -16.23 32.33 -37.80
C ALA A 17 -15.16 33.44 -37.73
N SER A 18 -13.87 33.05 -37.71
CA SER A 18 -12.65 33.84 -38.03
C SER A 18 -12.42 35.18 -37.27
N GLU A 19 -11.21 35.76 -37.16
CA GLU A 19 -9.83 35.40 -37.61
C GLU A 19 -8.86 35.75 -36.43
N ALA A 20 -7.58 36.17 -36.44
CA ALA A 20 -6.43 36.44 -37.33
C ALA A 20 -5.22 36.65 -36.36
N LEU A 21 -3.92 36.43 -36.60
CA LEU A 21 -3.00 35.93 -37.65
C LEU A 21 -1.89 35.14 -36.88
N ASP A 22 -1.12 34.17 -37.40
CA ASP A 22 -0.26 34.07 -38.61
C ASP A 22 1.04 34.91 -38.52
N PRO A 23 2.20 34.50 -39.11
CA PRO A 23 2.74 33.15 -39.37
C PRO A 23 4.17 32.92 -38.82
N LEU A 24 4.66 31.67 -38.93
CA LEU A 24 5.95 31.42 -39.63
C LEU A 24 6.02 29.98 -40.16
N ARG A 25 6.38 29.81 -41.44
CA ARG A 25 6.54 28.52 -42.13
C ARG A 25 8.00 28.16 -42.32
N ASN A 26 8.31 26.86 -42.29
CA ASN A 26 9.19 26.12 -43.22
C ASN A 26 9.21 24.63 -42.80
N SER A 27 9.26 23.59 -43.63
CA SER A 27 8.63 23.22 -44.91
C SER A 27 9.43 22.06 -45.52
N ILE A 28 8.76 20.93 -45.85
CA ILE A 28 9.14 19.97 -46.93
C ILE A 28 10.41 19.08 -46.68
N PRO A 29 10.42 17.77 -47.01
CA PRO A 29 9.31 16.79 -47.17
C PRO A 29 9.60 15.37 -46.59
N SER A 30 8.65 14.45 -46.77
CA SER A 30 8.88 12.98 -46.74
C SER A 30 9.35 12.44 -48.11
N PRO A 31 10.04 11.29 -48.17
CA PRO A 31 10.23 10.52 -49.40
C PRO A 31 9.50 9.15 -49.37
N GLU A 32 8.96 8.72 -50.51
CA GLU A 32 8.46 7.36 -50.74
C GLU A 32 9.39 6.56 -51.68
N GLY A 33 9.54 5.26 -51.41
CA GLY A 33 9.39 4.21 -52.43
C GLY A 33 10.37 4.06 -53.60
N THR A 34 11.58 3.55 -53.35
CA THR A 34 12.29 2.57 -54.22
C THR A 34 13.13 1.63 -53.31
N GLY A 35 13.52 0.41 -53.69
CA GLY A 35 13.24 -0.38 -54.89
C GLY A 35 14.40 -1.35 -55.20
N ALA A 36 14.08 -2.66 -55.27
CA ALA A 36 14.91 -3.78 -55.77
C ALA A 36 15.98 -4.47 -54.86
N GLN A 37 16.05 -5.79 -55.08
CA GLN A 37 17.18 -6.74 -54.97
C GLN A 37 17.65 -7.30 -53.61
N GLU A 38 17.46 -8.62 -53.50
CA GLU A 38 18.22 -9.55 -52.65
C GLU A 38 19.66 -9.73 -53.17
N PRO A 39 20.58 -10.21 -52.30
CA PRO A 39 21.67 -11.08 -52.71
C PRO A 39 21.56 -12.47 -52.05
N ALA A 40 21.42 -13.52 -52.85
CA ALA A 40 21.60 -14.89 -52.36
C ALA A 40 23.09 -15.16 -52.08
N ALA A 41 23.39 -15.76 -50.92
CA ALA A 41 24.76 -16.10 -50.52
C ALA A 41 24.85 -17.59 -50.12
N THR A 42 25.24 -18.44 -51.07
CA THR A 42 25.46 -19.88 -50.85
C THR A 42 26.74 -20.12 -50.06
N ALA A 43 26.66 -20.86 -48.95
CA ALA A 43 27.82 -21.39 -48.23
C ALA A 43 27.63 -22.90 -47.98
N GLN A 44 28.71 -23.67 -48.06
CA GLN A 44 28.65 -25.13 -48.16
C GLN A 44 28.71 -25.85 -46.80
N MET A 45 28.24 -27.10 -46.81
CA MET A 45 28.34 -28.04 -45.70
C MET A 45 29.80 -28.38 -45.38
N THR A 46 30.10 -28.54 -44.09
CA THR A 46 31.14 -29.47 -43.61
C THR A 46 30.54 -30.34 -42.52
N GLU A 47 30.61 -31.65 -42.68
CA GLU A 47 30.14 -32.62 -41.68
C GLU A 47 31.19 -32.82 -40.59
N ASN A 48 30.76 -33.11 -39.35
CA ASN A 48 31.52 -34.00 -38.46
C ASN A 48 30.68 -34.53 -37.27
N GLY A 49 30.06 -35.69 -37.50
CA GLY A 49 30.22 -36.85 -36.62
C GLY A 49 29.58 -36.90 -35.22
N HIS A 50 28.52 -37.71 -35.13
CA HIS A 50 28.21 -38.66 -34.03
C HIS A 50 27.80 -38.14 -32.64
N GLY A 51 26.54 -38.44 -32.26
CA GLY A 51 26.02 -38.24 -30.90
C GLY A 51 24.63 -38.87 -30.64
N VAL A 52 24.29 -39.99 -31.28
CA VAL A 52 22.94 -40.57 -31.22
C VAL A 52 22.68 -41.27 -29.87
N THR A 53 21.74 -40.74 -29.09
CA THR A 53 21.00 -41.49 -28.06
C THR A 53 19.50 -41.32 -28.29
N LYS A 54 18.71 -42.35 -27.95
CA LYS A 54 17.29 -42.45 -28.35
C LYS A 54 16.38 -41.75 -27.35
N SER A 55 15.37 -41.04 -27.86
CA SER A 55 14.20 -40.66 -27.08
C SER A 55 13.39 -41.90 -26.66
N ALA A 56 12.84 -41.87 -25.45
CA ALA A 56 11.83 -42.83 -24.98
C ALA A 56 10.46 -42.13 -24.99
N SER A 57 9.43 -42.83 -25.46
CA SER A 57 8.07 -42.29 -25.59
C SER A 57 7.34 -42.22 -24.26
N PHE A 58 6.67 -41.10 -23.98
CA PHE A 58 5.89 -40.86 -22.77
C PHE A 58 4.53 -41.57 -22.82
N LEU A 59 4.51 -42.89 -22.65
CA LEU A 59 3.27 -43.71 -22.65
C LEU A 59 3.47 -45.04 -21.88
N ASP A 60 3.55 -44.99 -20.54
CA ASP A 60 3.14 -46.10 -19.67
C ASP A 60 3.10 -45.70 -18.17
N VAL A 61 1.93 -45.28 -17.66
CA VAL A 61 1.61 -45.31 -16.22
C VAL A 61 0.17 -45.80 -16.09
N ARG A 62 -0.05 -46.85 -15.29
CA ARG A 62 -1.35 -47.50 -15.15
C ARG A 62 -2.23 -46.81 -14.11
N SER A 63 -3.54 -46.90 -14.33
CA SER A 63 -4.60 -46.51 -13.39
C SER A 63 -4.43 -47.16 -12.02
N VAL A 64 -4.70 -46.41 -10.95
CA VAL A 64 -4.85 -46.90 -9.57
C VAL A 64 -6.16 -46.33 -9.00
N ASP A 65 -6.93 -47.17 -8.30
CA ASP A 65 -8.31 -46.87 -7.90
C ASP A 65 -8.46 -45.70 -6.92
N ALA A 66 -9.44 -44.84 -7.18
CA ALA A 66 -9.81 -43.72 -6.34
C ALA A 66 -10.84 -44.14 -5.26
N SER A 67 -10.41 -44.87 -4.23
CA SER A 67 -11.22 -45.06 -3.02
C SER A 67 -10.39 -45.17 -1.73
N SER A 68 -10.96 -44.69 -0.63
CA SER A 68 -10.39 -44.65 0.74
C SER A 68 -9.11 -43.82 0.95
N VAL A 69 -9.28 -42.50 1.11
CA VAL A 69 -8.32 -41.65 1.83
C VAL A 69 -9.01 -41.09 3.08
N PRO A 70 -8.53 -41.39 4.31
CA PRO A 70 -9.12 -40.86 5.54
C PRO A 70 -8.79 -39.37 5.73
N PRO A 71 -9.59 -38.61 6.50
CA PRO A 71 -9.37 -37.17 6.68
C PRO A 71 -8.00 -36.87 7.30
N LEU A 72 -7.24 -35.99 6.65
CA LEU A 72 -5.93 -35.53 7.10
C LEU A 72 -6.04 -34.86 8.48
N LYS A 73 -5.30 -35.40 9.46
CA LYS A 73 -5.20 -34.81 10.80
C LYS A 73 -4.46 -33.47 10.70
N ARG A 74 -4.97 -32.44 11.39
CA ARG A 74 -4.30 -31.14 11.52
C ARG A 74 -2.84 -31.33 11.94
N SER A 75 -1.91 -30.78 11.15
CA SER A 75 -0.48 -30.80 11.45
C SER A 75 -0.18 -30.00 12.72
N LYS A 76 0.95 -30.30 13.38
CA LYS A 76 1.38 -29.60 14.61
C LYS A 76 2.20 -28.36 14.25
N LEU A 77 1.89 -27.25 14.93
CA LEU A 77 2.46 -25.89 14.76
C LEU A 77 3.95 -25.74 15.19
N SER A 78 4.74 -26.83 15.21
CA SER A 78 5.98 -26.93 16.00
C SER A 78 7.28 -26.53 15.27
N THR A 79 7.24 -25.65 14.27
CA THR A 79 8.46 -25.14 13.59
C THR A 79 8.30 -23.72 13.01
N VAL A 80 7.40 -22.90 13.59
CA VAL A 80 6.97 -21.61 13.01
C VAL A 80 7.72 -20.39 13.57
N VAL A 81 8.59 -20.57 14.57
CA VAL A 81 9.14 -19.46 15.39
C VAL A 81 10.63 -19.23 15.12
N ASN A 82 10.97 -18.24 14.28
CA ASN A 82 12.03 -17.23 14.51
C ASN A 82 12.42 -16.43 13.24
N LEU A 83 11.54 -15.53 12.78
CA LEU A 83 11.97 -14.25 12.20
C LEU A 83 11.89 -13.17 13.30
N LEU A 84 10.78 -13.22 14.03
CA LEU A 84 10.54 -12.63 15.33
C LEU A 84 10.27 -13.80 16.29
N GLU A 85 10.89 -13.84 17.46
CA GLU A 85 10.35 -14.65 18.57
C GLU A 85 8.92 -14.18 18.83
N ALA A 86 7.99 -15.09 19.17
CA ALA A 86 6.56 -14.79 19.25
C ALA A 86 6.27 -13.58 20.18
N ARG A 87 6.08 -12.41 19.56
CA ARG A 87 5.92 -11.10 20.20
C ARG A 87 4.64 -10.48 19.65
N THR A 88 3.74 -10.09 20.54
CA THR A 88 2.55 -9.32 20.18
C THR A 88 2.97 -7.99 19.56
N ALA A 89 2.40 -7.70 18.39
CA ALA A 89 2.55 -6.42 17.71
C ALA A 89 1.71 -5.36 18.44
N VAL A 90 2.37 -4.48 19.20
CA VAL A 90 1.72 -3.52 20.10
C VAL A 90 2.43 -2.17 19.97
N GLN A 91 1.67 -1.09 20.10
CA GLN A 91 2.16 0.27 20.30
C GLN A 91 1.27 1.00 21.30
N GLU A 92 1.89 1.66 22.28
CA GLU A 92 1.18 2.51 23.24
C GLU A 92 1.41 3.98 22.90
N HIS A 93 2.63 4.40 22.50
CA HIS A 93 2.94 5.80 22.13
C HIS A 93 3.95 5.91 20.97
N GLU A 94 3.75 6.85 20.03
CA GLU A 94 4.66 7.07 18.89
C GLU A 94 6.12 7.36 19.28
N ASN A 95 6.38 7.93 20.46
CA ASN A 95 7.73 8.19 20.97
C ASN A 95 8.36 7.01 21.74
N GLU A 96 7.82 5.79 21.59
CA GLU A 96 8.43 4.56 22.10
C GLU A 96 9.41 3.94 21.10
N ILE A 97 10.43 3.25 21.60
CA ILE A 97 11.53 2.73 20.77
C ILE A 97 10.98 1.77 19.71
N ALA A 98 11.18 2.08 18.43
CA ALA A 98 10.79 1.20 17.33
C ALA A 98 11.69 -0.05 17.31
N GLU A 99 11.16 -1.21 17.73
CA GLU A 99 11.90 -2.48 17.69
C GLU A 99 11.88 -3.07 16.28
N VAL A 100 10.71 -3.08 15.64
CA VAL A 100 10.47 -3.77 14.37
C VAL A 100 9.67 -2.87 13.44
N VAL A 101 10.19 -2.68 12.23
CA VAL A 101 9.57 -1.91 11.14
C VAL A 101 9.49 -2.78 9.90
N ILE A 102 8.32 -2.80 9.27
CA ILE A 102 8.10 -3.37 7.95
C ILE A 102 8.06 -2.22 6.94
N VAL A 103 8.72 -2.41 5.81
CA VAL A 103 8.68 -1.53 4.63
C VAL A 103 8.40 -2.35 3.38
N CYS A 104 7.95 -1.73 2.30
CA CYS A 104 7.94 -2.36 0.98
C CYS A 104 8.94 -1.67 0.09
N GLU A 105 9.81 -2.45 -0.56
CA GLU A 105 10.74 -1.90 -1.53
C GLU A 105 9.97 -1.36 -2.75
N PRO A 106 10.47 -0.29 -3.40
CA PRO A 106 9.98 0.16 -4.70
C PRO A 106 10.32 -0.89 -5.77
N GLU A 107 9.49 -1.93 -5.85
CA GLU A 107 9.76 -3.13 -6.64
C GLU A 107 9.72 -2.85 -8.14
N GLN A 108 10.70 -3.36 -8.87
CA GLN A 108 10.95 -2.94 -10.25
C GLN A 108 9.75 -3.16 -11.19
N ALA A 109 9.00 -4.27 -11.07
CA ALA A 109 7.84 -4.52 -11.93
C ALA A 109 6.62 -3.68 -11.51
N SER A 110 6.20 -3.76 -10.24
CA SER A 110 5.04 -3.03 -9.70
C SER A 110 5.19 -1.50 -9.84
N LEU A 111 6.36 -0.98 -9.46
CA LEU A 111 6.65 0.46 -9.52
C LEU A 111 6.79 0.97 -10.96
N MET A 112 7.39 0.19 -11.87
CA MET A 112 7.51 0.57 -13.29
C MET A 112 6.13 0.70 -13.93
N MET A 113 5.25 -0.27 -13.73
CA MET A 113 3.86 -0.21 -14.22
C MET A 113 3.11 1.00 -13.64
N GLY A 114 3.25 1.25 -12.32
CA GLY A 114 2.68 2.45 -11.69
C GLY A 114 3.22 3.76 -12.29
N GLY A 115 4.51 3.81 -12.62
CA GLY A 115 5.18 4.95 -13.23
C GLY A 115 4.75 5.26 -14.67
N LEU A 116 4.09 4.34 -15.39
CA LEU A 116 3.64 4.57 -16.77
C LEU A 116 2.52 5.62 -16.88
N HIS A 117 1.69 5.78 -15.84
CA HIS A 117 0.65 6.80 -15.79
C HIS A 117 0.46 7.33 -14.35
N PRO A 118 1.37 8.18 -13.85
CA PRO A 118 1.49 8.53 -12.43
C PRO A 118 0.18 8.91 -11.74
N ARG A 119 -0.61 9.84 -12.33
CA ARG A 119 -1.88 10.31 -11.76
C ARG A 119 -2.97 9.22 -11.66
N GLY A 120 -2.89 8.17 -12.47
CA GLY A 120 -3.79 6.99 -12.37
C GLY A 120 -3.38 6.04 -11.24
N SER A 121 -2.07 5.95 -11.01
CA SER A 121 -1.42 5.15 -9.96
C SER A 121 -1.37 5.87 -8.60
N LEU A 122 -2.14 6.96 -8.44
CA LEU A 122 -2.18 7.83 -7.26
C LEU A 122 -0.83 8.50 -6.92
N TYR A 123 0.03 8.75 -7.90
CA TYR A 123 1.27 9.51 -7.70
C TYR A 123 1.09 10.99 -8.02
N GLU A 124 1.84 11.85 -7.32
CA GLU A 124 1.85 13.31 -7.48
C GLU A 124 2.57 13.72 -8.77
N ARG A 125 3.74 13.11 -9.02
CA ARG A 125 4.69 13.47 -10.10
C ARG A 125 5.30 12.22 -10.75
N PRO A 126 5.91 12.34 -11.95
CA PRO A 126 6.75 11.29 -12.53
C PRO A 126 7.95 10.96 -11.63
N ILE A 127 8.37 9.69 -11.63
CA ILE A 127 9.39 9.16 -10.71
C ILE A 127 10.61 8.60 -11.45
N ASN A 128 11.77 8.61 -10.80
CA ASN A 128 12.91 7.79 -11.20
C ASN A 128 13.00 6.55 -10.29
N ILE A 129 12.82 5.38 -10.90
CA ILE A 129 12.73 4.08 -10.22
C ILE A 129 14.04 3.72 -9.52
N ASP A 130 15.19 3.94 -10.17
CA ASP A 130 16.49 3.62 -9.57
C ASP A 130 16.88 4.62 -8.47
N THR A 131 16.51 5.91 -8.62
CA THR A 131 16.62 6.88 -7.53
C THR A 131 15.73 6.48 -6.34
N ALA A 132 14.49 6.04 -6.57
CA ALA A 132 13.61 5.56 -5.51
C ALA A 132 14.18 4.32 -4.80
N LYS A 133 14.73 3.35 -5.56
CA LYS A 133 15.43 2.17 -5.02
C LYS A 133 16.64 2.56 -4.16
N GLN A 134 17.43 3.54 -4.58
CA GLN A 134 18.58 4.07 -3.83
C GLN A 134 18.15 4.78 -2.54
N GLN A 135 17.20 5.70 -2.62
CA GLN A 135 16.65 6.42 -1.46
C GLN A 135 16.01 5.46 -0.44
N HIS A 136 15.28 4.44 -0.90
CA HIS A 136 14.72 3.40 -0.02
C HIS A 136 15.80 2.49 0.59
N ALA A 137 16.89 2.20 -0.12
CA ALA A 137 18.02 1.46 0.43
C ALA A 137 18.71 2.23 1.56
N GLU A 138 18.95 3.53 1.39
CA GLU A 138 19.52 4.39 2.43
C GLU A 138 18.57 4.53 3.63
N PHE A 139 17.26 4.71 3.42
CA PHE A 139 16.27 4.72 4.49
C PHE A 139 16.30 3.44 5.35
N ARG A 140 16.33 2.25 4.70
CA ARG A 140 16.48 0.97 5.42
C ARG A 140 17.81 0.85 6.16
N LYS A 141 18.90 1.36 5.59
CA LYS A 141 20.23 1.38 6.23
C LYS A 141 20.20 2.25 7.48
N VAL A 142 19.68 3.48 7.39
CA VAL A 142 19.58 4.44 8.50
C VAL A 142 18.71 3.92 9.64
N LEU A 143 17.59 3.27 9.34
CA LEU A 143 16.78 2.58 10.35
C LEU A 143 17.57 1.46 11.06
N ARG A 144 18.32 0.64 10.31
CA ARG A 144 19.17 -0.42 10.87
C ARG A 144 20.33 0.14 11.70
N GLU A 145 20.91 1.28 11.30
CA GLU A 145 21.92 2.04 12.06
C GLU A 145 21.37 2.57 13.40
N HIS A 146 20.06 2.86 13.47
CA HIS A 146 19.36 3.23 14.71
C HIS A 146 18.96 2.06 15.63
N GLY A 147 19.36 0.83 15.26
CA GLY A 147 19.06 -0.41 15.98
C GLY A 147 17.72 -1.05 15.64
N VAL A 148 16.98 -0.53 14.65
CA VAL A 148 15.65 -1.03 14.26
C VAL A 148 15.78 -2.30 13.42
N ARG A 149 15.03 -3.35 13.76
CA ARG A 149 14.89 -4.54 12.92
C ARG A 149 13.96 -4.22 11.75
N VAL A 150 14.55 -3.84 10.63
CA VAL A 150 13.84 -3.59 9.37
C VAL A 150 13.69 -4.87 8.56
N LEU A 151 12.44 -5.25 8.29
CA LEU A 151 12.05 -6.32 7.37
C LEU A 151 11.38 -5.71 6.13
N THR A 152 11.53 -6.32 4.96
CA THR A 152 10.75 -5.95 3.77
C THR A 152 9.63 -6.92 3.46
N VAL A 153 8.56 -6.45 2.81
CA VAL A 153 7.45 -7.30 2.33
C VAL A 153 8.00 -8.50 1.53
N ARG A 154 8.99 -8.29 0.64
CA ARG A 154 9.64 -9.35 -0.13
C ARG A 154 10.45 -10.32 0.74
N GLU A 155 11.22 -9.81 1.71
CA GLU A 155 11.93 -10.64 2.70
C GLU A 155 10.95 -11.56 3.48
N ILE A 156 9.76 -11.05 3.85
CA ILE A 156 8.73 -11.80 4.59
C ILE A 156 8.02 -12.81 3.68
N LEU A 157 7.62 -12.43 2.47
CA LEU A 157 6.97 -13.33 1.51
C LEU A 157 7.88 -14.51 1.15
N ALA A 158 9.18 -14.27 0.93
CA ALA A 158 10.18 -15.30 0.62
C ALA A 158 10.56 -16.17 1.84
N HIS A 159 10.26 -15.75 3.07
CA HIS A 159 10.76 -16.43 4.27
C HIS A 159 10.35 -17.91 4.33
N ASN A 160 11.34 -18.79 4.49
CA ASN A 160 11.23 -20.25 4.54
C ASN A 160 10.46 -20.92 3.39
N VAL A 161 10.24 -20.25 2.25
CA VAL A 161 9.50 -20.84 1.11
C VAL A 161 10.25 -22.07 0.58
N ASP A 162 11.56 -21.95 0.40
CA ASP A 162 12.37 -23.03 -0.19
C ASP A 162 12.72 -24.15 0.81
N THR A 163 12.30 -24.03 2.09
CA THR A 163 12.64 -24.95 3.19
C THR A 163 11.44 -25.49 3.98
N ASN A 164 10.25 -24.89 3.84
CA ASN A 164 9.02 -25.29 4.52
C ASN A 164 7.87 -25.36 3.51
N MET A 165 7.43 -26.58 3.19
CA MET A 165 6.38 -26.84 2.20
C MET A 165 5.03 -26.16 2.54
N SER A 166 4.72 -25.91 3.81
CA SER A 166 3.51 -25.12 4.15
C SER A 166 3.68 -23.67 3.73
N ALA A 167 4.81 -23.04 4.10
CA ALA A 167 5.13 -21.66 3.74
C ALA A 167 5.32 -21.44 2.22
N ARG A 168 5.56 -22.53 1.46
CA ARG A 168 5.50 -22.59 -0.01
C ARG A 168 4.07 -22.60 -0.54
N VAL A 169 3.25 -23.58 -0.12
CA VAL A 169 1.84 -23.66 -0.54
C VAL A 169 1.08 -22.38 -0.17
N ASP A 170 1.31 -21.80 1.02
CA ASP A 170 0.70 -20.53 1.44
C ASP A 170 0.98 -19.40 0.43
N LEU A 171 2.20 -19.33 -0.13
CA LEU A 171 2.58 -18.33 -1.15
C LEU A 171 2.05 -18.69 -2.54
N GLU A 172 1.93 -19.98 -2.88
CA GLU A 172 1.30 -20.45 -4.11
C GLU A 172 -0.21 -20.11 -4.14
N GLU A 173 -0.93 -20.27 -3.03
CA GLU A 173 -2.33 -19.84 -2.91
C GLU A 173 -2.46 -18.31 -3.05
N LEU A 174 -1.57 -17.52 -2.43
CA LEU A 174 -1.56 -16.07 -2.60
C LEU A 174 -1.30 -15.64 -4.06
N ALA A 175 -0.39 -16.32 -4.76
CA ALA A 175 -0.17 -16.11 -6.19
C ALA A 175 -1.36 -16.57 -7.05
N PHE A 176 -2.07 -17.61 -6.62
CA PHE A 176 -3.29 -18.13 -7.26
C PHE A 176 -4.49 -17.19 -7.08
N GLU A 177 -4.59 -16.49 -5.94
CA GLU A 177 -5.56 -15.41 -5.73
C GLU A 177 -5.20 -14.14 -6.52
N ALA A 178 -3.92 -13.89 -6.80
CA ALA A 178 -3.47 -12.79 -7.64
C ALA A 178 -3.76 -13.03 -9.13
N LEU A 179 -3.26 -14.15 -9.68
CA LEU A 179 -3.31 -14.52 -11.09
C LEU A 179 -4.72 -14.90 -11.56
N LYS A 180 -5.21 -14.20 -12.59
CA LYS A 180 -6.49 -14.48 -13.26
C LYS A 180 -6.25 -14.95 -14.70
N TYR A 181 -6.95 -15.99 -15.12
CA TYR A 181 -7.09 -16.37 -16.54
C TYR A 181 -8.51 -16.06 -16.99
N VAL A 182 -8.68 -15.45 -18.15
CA VAL A 182 -9.98 -15.08 -18.74
C VAL A 182 -9.96 -15.26 -20.26
N MET A 183 -11.13 -15.39 -20.88
CA MET A 183 -11.26 -15.15 -22.32
C MET A 183 -11.10 -13.66 -22.62
N ALA A 184 -10.48 -13.33 -23.75
CA ALA A 184 -10.46 -11.96 -24.24
C ALA A 184 -11.87 -11.47 -24.61
N GLN A 185 -12.07 -10.14 -24.57
CA GLN A 185 -13.37 -9.52 -24.78
C GLN A 185 -13.98 -9.88 -26.14
N GLY A 186 -15.22 -10.37 -26.14
CA GLY A 186 -15.93 -10.83 -27.34
C GLY A 186 -15.79 -12.33 -27.64
N HIS A 187 -14.97 -13.06 -26.89
CA HIS A 187 -14.81 -14.51 -27.00
C HIS A 187 -15.33 -15.23 -25.75
N ASP A 188 -15.75 -16.50 -25.90
CA ASP A 188 -16.28 -17.33 -24.83
C ASP A 188 -15.64 -18.72 -24.77
N LEU A 189 -15.93 -19.47 -23.71
CA LEU A 189 -15.43 -20.85 -23.52
C LEU A 189 -16.02 -21.85 -24.53
N VAL A 190 -17.09 -21.48 -25.24
CA VAL A 190 -17.73 -22.31 -26.28
C VAL A 190 -16.92 -22.25 -27.57
N SER A 191 -16.32 -21.08 -27.87
CA SER A 191 -15.45 -20.84 -29.02
C SER A 191 -14.06 -21.51 -28.93
N LEU A 192 -13.69 -22.04 -27.76
CA LEU A 192 -12.49 -22.88 -27.58
C LEU A 192 -12.77 -24.35 -27.90
N ALA A 193 -11.77 -25.02 -28.46
CA ALA A 193 -11.72 -26.48 -28.52
C ALA A 193 -11.77 -27.08 -27.10
N GLU A 194 -12.31 -28.29 -26.98
CA GLU A 194 -12.51 -28.91 -25.66
C GLU A 194 -11.19 -29.20 -24.94
N GLU A 195 -10.13 -29.50 -25.70
CA GLU A 195 -8.75 -29.62 -25.20
C GLU A 195 -8.20 -28.30 -24.65
N ASP A 196 -8.38 -27.17 -25.36
CA ASP A 196 -7.87 -25.86 -24.93
C ASP A 196 -8.54 -25.32 -23.65
N ARG A 197 -9.76 -25.77 -23.32
CA ARG A 197 -10.47 -25.38 -22.09
C ARG A 197 -9.68 -25.74 -20.83
N HIS A 198 -8.79 -26.73 -20.89
CA HIS A 198 -7.86 -27.03 -19.80
C HIS A 198 -6.99 -25.82 -19.43
N TYR A 199 -6.52 -25.04 -20.41
CA TYR A 199 -5.60 -23.92 -20.19
C TYR A 199 -6.23 -22.68 -19.53
N LEU A 200 -7.57 -22.64 -19.38
CA LEU A 200 -8.27 -21.67 -18.54
C LEU A 200 -8.70 -22.23 -17.19
N SER A 201 -8.43 -23.51 -16.91
CA SER A 201 -8.84 -24.16 -15.66
C SER A 201 -7.92 -23.80 -14.48
N ASP A 202 -8.49 -23.81 -13.27
CA ASP A 202 -7.71 -23.68 -12.03
C ASP A 202 -6.73 -24.85 -11.82
N VAL A 203 -6.93 -26.00 -12.48
CA VAL A 203 -5.98 -27.12 -12.46
C VAL A 203 -4.69 -26.74 -13.19
N TYR A 204 -4.81 -26.23 -14.43
CA TYR A 204 -3.65 -25.73 -15.18
C TYR A 204 -3.00 -24.52 -14.48
N LYS A 205 -3.80 -23.60 -13.93
CA LYS A 205 -3.27 -22.46 -13.16
C LYS A 205 -2.44 -22.92 -11.95
N ARG A 206 -2.84 -24.01 -11.28
CA ARG A 206 -2.07 -24.62 -10.18
C ARG A 206 -0.80 -25.31 -10.65
N GLU A 207 -0.82 -26.01 -11.79
CA GLU A 207 0.39 -26.57 -12.40
C GLU A 207 1.41 -25.45 -12.68
N VAL A 208 1.00 -24.41 -13.41
CA VAL A 208 1.84 -23.24 -13.75
C VAL A 208 2.41 -22.56 -12.50
N ILE A 209 1.61 -22.35 -11.46
CA ILE A 209 2.05 -21.73 -10.20
C ILE A 209 3.00 -22.64 -9.44
N SER A 210 2.75 -23.95 -9.36
CA SER A 210 3.64 -24.90 -8.68
C SER A 210 5.04 -24.97 -9.31
N ALA A 211 5.14 -24.70 -10.62
CA ALA A 211 6.40 -24.64 -11.35
C ALA A 211 7.16 -23.31 -11.17
N MET A 212 6.55 -22.26 -10.59
CA MET A 212 7.19 -20.96 -10.43
C MET A 212 8.30 -20.98 -9.36
N SER A 213 9.39 -20.26 -9.62
CA SER A 213 10.36 -19.90 -8.58
C SER A 213 9.73 -18.97 -7.53
N THR A 214 10.31 -18.95 -6.33
CA THR A 214 9.87 -18.08 -5.22
C THR A 214 9.84 -16.60 -5.61
N THR A 215 10.76 -16.13 -6.46
CA THR A 215 10.74 -14.78 -7.04
C THR A 215 9.53 -14.57 -7.96
N GLN A 216 9.24 -15.51 -8.87
CA GLN A 216 8.11 -15.42 -9.81
C GLN A 216 6.75 -15.44 -9.09
N LEU A 217 6.62 -16.19 -7.99
CA LEU A 217 5.41 -16.15 -7.14
C LEU A 217 5.20 -14.75 -6.55
N ILE A 218 6.25 -14.15 -5.97
CA ILE A 218 6.17 -12.80 -5.38
C ILE A 218 5.88 -11.75 -6.46
N ASP A 219 6.55 -11.83 -7.61
CA ASP A 219 6.31 -10.92 -8.74
C ASP A 219 4.87 -11.06 -9.27
N THR A 220 4.29 -12.27 -9.27
CA THR A 220 2.88 -12.52 -9.62
C THR A 220 1.92 -11.90 -8.63
N VAL A 221 2.19 -12.01 -7.32
CA VAL A 221 1.40 -11.34 -6.26
C VAL A 221 1.46 -9.82 -6.41
N MET A 222 2.65 -9.27 -6.61
CA MET A 222 2.90 -7.83 -6.58
C MET A 222 2.50 -7.09 -7.87
N THR A 223 2.51 -7.78 -9.02
CA THR A 223 2.02 -7.22 -10.30
C THR A 223 0.55 -7.53 -10.58
N ASN A 224 -0.03 -8.53 -9.89
CA ASN A 224 -1.44 -8.90 -9.96
C ASN A 224 -1.98 -8.99 -11.42
N PRO A 225 -1.51 -10.00 -12.18
CA PRO A 225 -1.81 -10.14 -13.61
C PRO A 225 -3.18 -10.79 -13.90
N THR A 226 -3.81 -10.31 -14.97
CA THR A 226 -4.91 -10.96 -15.69
C THR A 226 -4.44 -11.32 -17.09
N VAL A 227 -4.38 -12.61 -17.41
CA VAL A 227 -4.08 -13.12 -18.75
C VAL A 227 -5.38 -13.33 -19.51
N SER A 228 -5.52 -12.65 -20.65
CA SER A 228 -6.65 -12.77 -21.56
C SER A 228 -6.27 -13.61 -22.77
N LEU A 229 -6.91 -14.77 -22.91
CA LEU A 229 -6.61 -15.78 -23.93
C LEU A 229 -7.55 -15.69 -25.13
N LEU A 230 -7.01 -16.03 -26.30
CA LEU A 230 -7.67 -16.07 -27.61
C LEU A 230 -7.31 -17.38 -28.33
N PRO A 231 -8.26 -18.05 -29.00
CA PRO A 231 -7.95 -19.15 -29.91
C PRO A 231 -7.02 -18.69 -31.03
N SER A 232 -6.01 -19.49 -31.37
CA SER A 232 -5.02 -19.22 -32.40
C SER A 232 -4.85 -20.43 -33.32
N TYR A 233 -5.20 -20.27 -34.59
CA TYR A 233 -4.97 -21.28 -35.64
C TYR A 233 -3.49 -21.34 -36.11
N ARG A 234 -2.56 -20.95 -35.24
CA ARG A 234 -1.11 -20.86 -35.43
C ARG A 234 -0.41 -21.10 -34.09
N ASP A 235 0.83 -21.55 -34.15
CA ASP A 235 1.71 -21.76 -33.00
C ASP A 235 1.08 -22.71 -31.96
N THR A 236 0.99 -22.32 -30.68
CA THR A 236 0.57 -23.20 -29.58
C THR A 236 -0.94 -23.20 -29.29
N GLY A 237 -1.79 -23.10 -30.32
CA GLY A 237 -3.26 -23.14 -30.20
C GLY A 237 -3.92 -21.91 -29.55
N LEU A 238 -3.18 -21.13 -28.75
CA LEU A 238 -3.64 -19.97 -28.02
C LEU A 238 -2.71 -18.76 -28.19
N THR A 239 -3.29 -17.56 -28.21
CA THR A 239 -2.60 -16.27 -28.08
C THR A 239 -2.96 -15.64 -26.73
N ALA A 240 -1.96 -15.08 -26.04
CA ALA A 240 -2.14 -14.43 -24.73
C ALA A 240 -1.89 -12.92 -24.81
N SER A 241 -2.72 -12.17 -24.09
CA SER A 241 -2.53 -10.74 -23.81
C SER A 241 -2.66 -10.47 -22.31
N TYR A 242 -2.06 -9.39 -21.80
CA TYR A 242 -1.86 -9.19 -20.37
C TYR A 242 -2.39 -7.83 -19.91
N ARG A 243 -3.15 -7.83 -18.82
CA ARG A 243 -3.53 -6.64 -18.05
C ARG A 243 -3.00 -6.79 -16.63
N PHE A 244 -2.30 -5.78 -16.12
CA PHE A 244 -1.76 -5.77 -14.76
C PHE A 244 -2.52 -4.77 -13.89
N GLU A 245 -2.64 -5.09 -12.60
CA GLU A 245 -3.29 -4.26 -11.58
C GLU A 245 -2.32 -4.15 -10.37
N PRO A 246 -1.11 -3.58 -10.56
CA PRO A 246 0.02 -3.71 -9.64
C PRO A 246 -0.23 -3.06 -8.28
N LEU A 247 0.39 -3.60 -7.24
CA LEU A 247 0.32 -3.08 -5.87
C LEU A 247 1.30 -1.90 -5.68
N SER A 248 1.15 -0.87 -6.52
CA SER A 248 2.17 0.17 -6.69
C SER A 248 2.22 1.17 -5.55
N ASN A 249 1.15 1.31 -4.75
CA ASN A 249 1.14 2.14 -3.54
C ASN A 249 1.56 1.36 -2.27
N LEU A 250 1.86 0.06 -2.34
CA LEU A 250 2.29 -0.75 -1.18
C LEU A 250 3.66 -0.31 -0.62
N VAL A 251 4.44 0.49 -1.36
CA VAL A 251 5.58 1.24 -0.83
C VAL A 251 5.20 2.01 0.45
N TYR A 252 3.96 2.51 0.53
CA TYR A 252 3.35 3.05 1.73
C TYR A 252 2.71 1.96 2.57
N THR A 253 3.55 1.24 3.31
CA THR A 253 3.15 0.16 4.22
C THR A 253 2.35 0.61 5.44
N ARG A 254 2.28 1.92 5.72
CA ARG A 254 1.50 2.49 6.82
C ARG A 254 -0.01 2.26 6.68
N ASP A 255 -0.53 2.32 5.45
CA ASP A 255 -1.97 2.56 5.26
C ASP A 255 -2.85 1.34 5.54
N GLN A 256 -2.35 0.13 5.31
CA GLN A 256 -3.16 -1.09 5.20
C GLN A 256 -3.69 -1.59 6.56
N GLN A 257 -3.20 -1.06 7.68
CA GLN A 257 -3.53 -1.47 9.04
C GLN A 257 -3.11 -0.42 10.07
N ILE A 258 -3.61 -0.55 11.30
CA ILE A 258 -3.10 0.17 12.48
C ILE A 258 -2.51 -0.83 13.49
N THR A 259 -1.59 -0.38 14.34
CA THR A 259 -1.11 -1.14 15.51
C THR A 259 -1.58 -0.41 16.77
N THR A 260 -2.32 -1.08 17.64
CA THR A 260 -2.93 -0.50 18.85
C THR A 260 -2.37 -1.14 20.13
N CYS A 261 -2.93 -0.80 21.29
CA CYS A 261 -2.66 -1.48 22.56
C CYS A 261 -3.22 -2.92 22.61
N ARG A 262 -4.02 -3.35 21.62
CA ARG A 262 -4.56 -4.73 21.49
C ARG A 262 -3.79 -5.61 20.53
N GLY A 263 -3.25 -5.06 19.46
CA GLY A 263 -2.70 -5.84 18.35
C GLY A 263 -2.70 -5.06 17.04
N ILE A 264 -2.56 -5.78 15.93
CA ILE A 264 -2.78 -5.21 14.59
C ILE A 264 -4.28 -5.24 14.27
N VAL A 265 -4.83 -4.13 13.80
CA VAL A 265 -6.19 -4.06 13.24
C VAL A 265 -6.06 -3.78 11.74
N MET A 266 -6.54 -4.70 10.91
CA MET A 266 -6.48 -4.52 9.45
C MET A 266 -7.46 -3.43 9.00
N GLY A 267 -6.98 -2.49 8.21
CA GLY A 267 -7.78 -1.39 7.69
C GLY A 267 -8.72 -1.83 6.56
N ARG A 268 -9.58 -0.89 6.13
CA ARG A 268 -10.34 -1.00 4.89
C ARG A 268 -10.13 0.28 4.12
N LEU A 269 -9.23 0.23 3.13
CA LEU A 269 -8.83 1.39 2.36
C LEU A 269 -9.99 1.99 1.55
N ARG A 270 -10.04 3.30 1.42
CA ARG A 270 -11.10 4.01 0.68
C ARG A 270 -11.02 3.73 -0.81
N SER A 271 -9.82 3.55 -1.35
CA SER A 271 -9.61 3.21 -2.77
C SER A 271 -9.67 1.70 -2.99
N ALA A 272 -10.63 1.26 -3.83
CA ALA A 272 -10.83 -0.15 -4.14
C ALA A 272 -9.60 -0.83 -4.77
N GLN A 273 -8.82 -0.10 -5.58
CA GLN A 273 -7.62 -0.66 -6.24
C GLN A 273 -6.52 -1.07 -5.26
N ARG A 274 -6.47 -0.47 -4.06
CA ARG A 274 -5.48 -0.78 -3.02
C ARG A 274 -5.90 -1.94 -2.10
N GLN A 275 -7.10 -2.51 -2.24
CA GLN A 275 -7.60 -3.54 -1.31
C GLN A 275 -6.72 -4.82 -1.26
N ARG A 276 -6.02 -5.17 -2.34
CA ARG A 276 -5.06 -6.27 -2.36
C ARG A 276 -3.79 -6.01 -1.55
N GLU A 277 -3.42 -4.74 -1.31
CA GLU A 277 -2.33 -4.38 -0.40
C GLU A 277 -2.63 -4.85 1.03
N VAL A 278 -3.90 -4.73 1.46
CA VAL A 278 -4.38 -5.22 2.77
C VAL A 278 -4.30 -6.74 2.87
N GLN A 279 -4.54 -7.47 1.77
CA GLN A 279 -4.40 -8.92 1.74
C GLN A 279 -2.93 -9.36 1.86
N VAL A 280 -2.02 -8.71 1.14
CA VAL A 280 -0.56 -8.98 1.22
C VAL A 280 -0.01 -8.63 2.60
N MET A 281 -0.38 -7.49 3.19
CA MET A 281 0.07 -7.14 4.55
C MET A 281 -0.49 -8.10 5.61
N ARG A 282 -1.77 -8.51 5.51
CA ARG A 282 -2.35 -9.57 6.38
C ARG A 282 -1.57 -10.88 6.27
N PHE A 283 -1.19 -11.30 5.05
CA PHE A 283 -0.36 -12.48 4.83
C PHE A 283 1.01 -12.34 5.52
N CYS A 284 1.67 -11.18 5.38
CA CYS A 284 2.94 -10.89 6.04
C CYS A 284 2.83 -10.98 7.58
N PHE A 285 1.78 -10.43 8.20
CA PHE A 285 1.59 -10.52 9.66
C PHE A 285 1.37 -11.96 10.12
N ASN A 286 0.48 -12.71 9.43
CA ASN A 286 0.25 -14.12 9.71
C ASN A 286 1.55 -14.94 9.60
N LYS A 287 2.35 -14.70 8.55
CA LYS A 287 3.63 -15.39 8.30
C LYS A 287 4.73 -15.01 9.31
N LEU A 288 4.63 -13.83 9.93
CA LEU A 288 5.47 -13.40 11.07
C LEU A 288 4.96 -13.88 12.43
N GLY A 289 3.81 -14.57 12.50
CA GLY A 289 3.17 -14.96 13.76
C GLY A 289 2.57 -13.78 14.54
N MET A 290 2.38 -12.63 13.90
CA MET A 290 1.77 -11.44 14.50
C MET A 290 0.26 -11.56 14.46
N ALA A 291 -0.36 -11.71 15.63
CA ALA A 291 -1.81 -11.82 15.75
C ALA A 291 -2.52 -10.52 15.32
N VAL A 292 -3.43 -10.65 14.35
CA VAL A 292 -4.42 -9.64 14.02
C VAL A 292 -5.52 -9.68 15.09
N ALA A 293 -5.73 -8.56 15.78
CA ALA A 293 -6.74 -8.40 16.82
C ALA A 293 -8.15 -8.14 16.24
N GLY A 294 -8.23 -7.52 15.05
CA GLY A 294 -9.50 -7.23 14.39
C GLY A 294 -9.32 -6.70 12.96
N GLU A 295 -10.42 -6.35 12.33
CA GLU A 295 -10.46 -5.82 10.96
C GLU A 295 -11.64 -4.85 10.79
N ILE A 296 -11.50 -3.86 9.93
CA ILE A 296 -12.59 -2.95 9.57
C ILE A 296 -13.41 -3.52 8.43
N ARG A 297 -14.74 -3.49 8.58
CA ARG A 297 -15.73 -4.07 7.65
C ARG A 297 -16.67 -2.98 7.15
N GLU A 298 -17.37 -3.20 6.05
CA GLU A 298 -18.33 -2.22 5.52
C GLU A 298 -19.42 -1.90 6.56
N PRO A 299 -19.87 -0.63 6.70
CA PRO A 299 -19.54 0.56 5.88
C PRO A 299 -18.30 1.36 6.37
N GLY A 300 -17.46 0.77 7.22
CA GLY A 300 -16.23 1.39 7.72
C GLY A 300 -15.12 1.52 6.66
N TYR A 301 -14.39 2.64 6.72
CA TYR A 301 -13.11 2.84 6.04
C TYR A 301 -12.06 3.30 7.05
N LEU A 302 -10.85 2.74 6.96
CA LEU A 302 -9.72 3.08 7.82
C LEU A 302 -8.42 2.93 7.03
N GLU A 303 -7.58 3.95 7.05
CA GLU A 303 -6.22 3.97 6.50
C GLU A 303 -5.24 4.40 7.60
N GLY A 304 -4.12 3.71 7.76
CA GLY A 304 -3.24 3.84 8.92
C GLY A 304 -2.53 5.20 9.09
N GLY A 305 -2.43 6.02 8.05
CA GLY A 305 -1.95 7.41 8.16
C GLY A 305 -2.86 8.32 9.01
N ASP A 306 -4.12 7.91 9.27
CA ASP A 306 -5.02 8.64 10.16
C ASP A 306 -4.81 8.32 11.65
N PHE A 307 -4.12 7.24 12.01
CA PHE A 307 -4.09 6.73 13.40
C PHE A 307 -2.79 7.07 14.15
N PHE A 308 -2.94 7.56 15.38
CA PHE A 308 -1.83 7.91 16.27
C PHE A 308 -1.99 7.29 17.67
N PRO A 309 -1.09 6.40 18.12
CA PRO A 309 -0.98 6.01 19.52
C PRO A 309 -0.36 7.15 20.35
N MET A 310 -1.10 7.66 21.35
CA MET A 310 -0.75 8.84 22.17
C MET A 310 -0.55 8.48 23.66
N GLY A 311 -0.24 7.22 23.96
CA GLY A 311 -0.08 6.66 25.29
C GLY A 311 -1.10 5.54 25.56
N SER A 312 -0.82 4.70 26.57
CA SER A 312 -1.75 3.66 27.04
C SER A 312 -3.13 4.20 27.45
N ASP A 313 -3.22 5.50 27.78
CA ASP A 313 -4.48 6.18 28.08
C ASP A 313 -5.25 6.66 26.84
N LEU A 314 -4.58 7.04 25.74
CA LEU A 314 -5.18 7.78 24.62
C LEU A 314 -4.68 7.30 23.25
N ALA A 315 -5.61 7.08 22.33
CA ALA A 315 -5.34 6.96 20.89
C ALA A 315 -6.14 8.00 20.11
N MET A 316 -5.68 8.34 18.90
CA MET A 316 -6.41 9.24 17.99
C MET A 316 -6.62 8.59 16.62
N ALA A 317 -7.69 8.98 15.94
CA ALA A 317 -7.92 8.68 14.52
C ALA A 317 -8.47 9.91 13.79
N GLY A 318 -7.85 10.27 12.67
CA GLY A 318 -8.42 11.18 11.69
C GLY A 318 -9.64 10.58 10.99
N ILE A 319 -10.62 11.42 10.62
CA ILE A 319 -11.67 11.05 9.66
C ILE A 319 -11.92 12.17 8.64
N GLY A 320 -12.27 11.78 7.41
CA GLY A 320 -12.50 12.70 6.28
C GLY A 320 -12.45 11.98 4.93
N LEU A 321 -11.49 12.35 4.09
CA LEU A 321 -11.31 11.75 2.75
C LEU A 321 -11.09 10.24 2.79
N ARG A 322 -10.30 9.75 3.77
CA ARG A 322 -9.80 8.38 3.81
C ARG A 322 -10.56 7.56 4.84
N SER A 323 -10.25 7.70 6.12
CA SER A 323 -10.98 7.03 7.21
C SER A 323 -12.35 7.67 7.50
N ASN A 324 -13.27 6.92 8.14
CA ASN A 324 -14.62 7.40 8.49
C ASN A 324 -15.07 7.02 9.91
N ILE A 325 -16.14 7.68 10.38
CA ILE A 325 -16.72 7.46 11.72
C ILE A 325 -17.24 6.04 11.94
N GLU A 326 -17.65 5.32 10.89
CA GLU A 326 -18.14 3.94 11.01
C GLU A 326 -17.02 2.95 11.35
N ALA A 327 -15.79 3.19 10.87
CA ALA A 327 -14.62 2.45 11.35
C ALA A 327 -14.26 2.82 12.79
N CYS A 328 -14.34 4.11 13.16
CA CYS A 328 -14.13 4.55 14.54
C CYS A 328 -15.13 3.91 15.52
N LYS A 329 -16.39 3.70 15.13
CA LYS A 329 -17.37 2.93 15.91
C LYS A 329 -16.94 1.47 16.05
N GLN A 330 -16.55 0.79 14.97
CA GLN A 330 -16.08 -0.60 15.04
C GLN A 330 -14.86 -0.75 15.98
N LEU A 331 -13.89 0.18 15.92
CA LEU A 331 -12.73 0.20 16.82
C LEU A 331 -13.13 0.29 18.31
N MET A 332 -14.22 1.01 18.62
CA MET A 332 -14.77 1.17 19.97
C MET A 332 -15.67 0.02 20.41
N ASP A 333 -16.58 -0.46 19.55
CA ASP A 333 -17.56 -1.51 19.86
C ASP A 333 -16.94 -2.91 19.91
N GLU A 334 -15.88 -3.18 19.11
CA GLU A 334 -15.09 -4.42 19.17
C GLU A 334 -13.88 -4.31 20.14
N ASP A 335 -13.76 -3.21 20.89
CA ASP A 335 -12.72 -2.96 21.92
C ASP A 335 -11.26 -3.10 21.42
N LEU A 336 -11.04 -2.75 20.15
CA LEU A 336 -9.80 -2.97 19.39
C LEU A 336 -8.69 -1.96 19.67
N LEU A 337 -9.00 -0.86 20.35
CA LEU A 337 -8.05 0.21 20.70
C LEU A 337 -7.18 -0.17 21.90
N GLY A 338 -7.80 -0.65 22.98
CA GLY A 338 -7.14 -1.01 24.24
C GLY A 338 -6.74 0.17 25.13
N THR A 339 -6.97 1.41 24.69
CA THR A 339 -6.79 2.64 25.49
C THR A 339 -8.04 2.97 26.32
N ARG A 340 -7.94 3.88 27.30
CA ARG A 340 -9.13 4.38 28.03
C ARG A 340 -9.87 5.48 27.29
N ARG A 341 -9.17 6.31 26.52
CA ARG A 341 -9.72 7.42 25.71
C ARG A 341 -9.41 7.23 24.23
N PHE A 342 -10.28 7.76 23.40
CA PHE A 342 -10.14 7.77 21.95
C PHE A 342 -10.61 9.11 21.40
N ALA A 343 -9.76 9.80 20.64
CA ALA A 343 -10.07 11.10 20.05
C ALA A 343 -10.24 10.98 18.53
N VAL A 344 -11.43 11.31 18.04
CA VAL A 344 -11.76 11.33 16.62
C VAL A 344 -11.55 12.74 16.08
N VAL A 345 -10.52 12.92 15.25
CA VAL A 345 -10.11 14.22 14.68
C VAL A 345 -10.78 14.39 13.32
N ARG A 346 -11.83 15.19 13.24
CA ARG A 346 -12.61 15.44 12.03
C ARG A 346 -11.97 16.49 11.13
N ASP A 347 -11.77 16.13 9.86
CA ASP A 347 -11.62 17.08 8.77
C ASP A 347 -12.98 17.31 8.09
N GLU A 348 -13.62 18.43 8.40
CA GLU A 348 -14.93 18.83 7.85
C GLU A 348 -14.84 20.05 6.93
N PHE A 349 -13.71 20.77 6.96
CA PHE A 349 -13.58 22.11 6.37
C PHE A 349 -12.46 22.23 5.33
N ASP A 350 -11.49 21.32 5.31
CA ASP A 350 -10.34 21.35 4.40
C ASP A 350 -10.48 20.25 3.34
N GLN A 351 -10.52 18.98 3.77
CA GLN A 351 -10.72 17.78 2.94
C GLN A 351 -9.88 17.77 1.64
N HIS A 352 -8.65 18.29 1.71
CA HIS A 352 -7.76 18.41 0.55
C HIS A 352 -6.92 17.14 0.33
N GLN A 353 -6.66 16.78 -0.93
CA GLN A 353 -5.89 15.56 -1.27
C GLN A 353 -4.44 15.62 -0.75
N ASP A 354 -3.81 16.79 -0.74
CA ASP A 354 -2.44 16.96 -0.21
C ASP A 354 -2.40 16.91 1.34
N ARG A 355 -3.56 16.73 2.00
CA ARG A 355 -3.77 16.65 3.45
C ARG A 355 -4.65 15.45 3.83
N MET A 356 -4.64 14.41 2.97
CA MET A 356 -5.60 13.30 2.95
C MET A 356 -5.70 12.45 4.22
N HIS A 357 -4.65 12.43 5.03
CA HIS A 357 -4.57 11.72 6.32
C HIS A 357 -4.17 12.67 7.45
N LEU A 358 -4.31 12.23 8.71
CA LEU A 358 -3.81 12.99 9.87
C LEU A 358 -2.28 13.17 9.87
N ASP A 359 -1.50 12.16 9.46
CA ASP A 359 -0.03 12.22 9.40
C ASP A 359 0.53 13.16 8.31
N CYS A 360 -0.33 13.67 7.43
CA CYS A 360 0.02 14.69 6.44
C CYS A 360 0.06 16.10 7.05
N VAL A 361 -0.55 16.30 8.24
CA VAL A 361 -0.68 17.62 8.90
C VAL A 361 -0.26 17.64 10.38
N PHE A 362 -0.01 16.49 10.99
CA PHE A 362 0.37 16.34 12.40
C PHE A 362 1.40 15.21 12.60
N SER A 363 2.31 15.33 13.57
CA SER A 363 3.13 14.21 14.06
C SER A 363 3.74 14.44 15.45
N VAL A 364 3.91 13.34 16.20
CA VAL A 364 4.47 13.31 17.55
C VAL A 364 5.99 13.29 17.51
N LEU A 365 6.63 14.28 18.14
CA LEU A 365 8.09 14.40 18.22
C LEU A 365 8.66 13.91 19.54
N SER A 366 7.97 14.15 20.65
CA SER A 366 8.34 13.64 21.98
C SER A 366 7.11 13.38 22.86
N ASP A 367 7.32 13.01 24.12
CA ASP A 367 6.26 12.87 25.13
C ASP A 367 5.42 14.17 25.30
N HIS A 368 6.00 15.33 24.98
CA HIS A 368 5.43 16.67 25.24
C HIS A 368 5.65 17.65 24.07
N CYS A 369 5.96 17.17 22.87
CA CYS A 369 6.22 18.01 21.70
C CYS A 369 5.70 17.34 20.42
N CYS A 370 5.09 18.12 19.53
CA CYS A 370 4.59 17.68 18.24
C CYS A 370 4.74 18.79 17.19
N ILE A 371 4.61 18.42 15.92
CA ILE A 371 4.44 19.36 14.80
C ILE A 371 3.00 19.33 14.31
N MET A 372 2.48 20.48 13.93
CA MET A 372 1.15 20.65 13.33
C MET A 372 1.22 21.71 12.22
N LEU A 373 0.48 21.50 11.13
CA LEU A 373 0.25 22.51 10.10
C LEU A 373 -0.41 23.76 10.72
N ALA A 374 0.23 24.92 10.56
CA ALA A 374 -0.24 26.19 11.10
C ALA A 374 -1.64 26.58 10.60
N ASP A 375 -1.95 26.30 9.33
CA ASP A 375 -3.23 26.62 8.70
C ASP A 375 -4.45 26.00 9.42
N ILE A 376 -4.28 24.87 10.11
CA ILE A 376 -5.40 24.16 10.77
C ILE A 376 -5.54 24.50 12.27
N MET A 377 -4.75 25.43 12.79
CA MET A 377 -4.71 25.77 14.22
C MET A 377 -5.69 26.89 14.59
N GLY A 378 -6.47 26.65 15.63
CA GLY A 378 -7.27 27.66 16.34
C GLY A 378 -8.69 27.86 15.80
N GLU A 379 -9.60 28.29 16.67
CA GLU A 379 -11.05 28.36 16.40
C GLU A 379 -11.43 29.25 15.20
N ALA A 380 -10.62 30.27 14.92
CA ALA A 380 -10.82 31.20 13.81
C ALA A 380 -10.30 30.68 12.46
N SER A 381 -9.59 29.54 12.40
CA SER A 381 -9.11 29.00 11.14
C SER A 381 -10.27 28.46 10.28
N PRO A 382 -10.30 28.78 8.96
CA PRO A 382 -11.28 28.24 8.04
C PRO A 382 -11.08 26.75 7.77
N THR A 383 -9.87 26.21 7.99
CA THR A 383 -9.46 24.82 7.76
C THR A 383 -9.18 24.04 9.05
N ARG A 384 -9.62 24.56 10.21
CA ARG A 384 -9.42 23.90 11.51
C ARG A 384 -10.02 22.49 11.54
N ARG A 385 -9.43 21.60 12.33
CA ARG A 385 -9.99 20.27 12.62
C ARG A 385 -10.67 20.26 14.00
N LEU A 386 -11.74 19.49 14.15
CA LEU A 386 -12.51 19.36 15.40
C LEU A 386 -12.34 17.97 16.01
N VAL A 387 -12.42 17.87 17.33
CA VAL A 387 -12.15 16.64 18.08
C VAL A 387 -13.34 16.25 18.94
N ASP A 388 -13.79 15.02 18.77
CA ASP A 388 -14.65 14.32 19.72
C ASP A 388 -13.81 13.34 20.54
N GLU A 389 -13.84 13.47 21.86
CA GLU A 389 -13.21 12.52 22.79
C GLU A 389 -14.25 11.55 23.31
N TYR A 390 -13.97 10.25 23.20
CA TYR A 390 -14.75 9.16 23.72
C TYR A 390 -13.98 8.49 24.87
N THR A 391 -14.62 8.30 26.02
CA THR A 391 -14.04 7.58 27.17
C THR A 391 -14.68 6.21 27.35
N ARG A 392 -13.84 5.19 27.51
CA ARG A 392 -14.20 3.80 27.81
C ARG A 392 -14.65 3.67 29.26
N ASP A 393 -15.91 3.31 29.45
CA ASP A 393 -16.51 2.98 30.75
C ASP A 393 -15.89 1.68 31.30
N PRO A 394 -15.21 1.70 32.47
CA PRO A 394 -14.57 0.50 33.03
C PRO A 394 -15.55 -0.61 33.41
N ALA A 395 -16.81 -0.30 33.70
CA ALA A 395 -17.81 -1.27 34.16
C ALA A 395 -18.57 -1.94 33.01
N SER A 396 -18.87 -1.20 31.93
CA SER A 396 -19.56 -1.76 30.75
C SER A 396 -18.62 -2.11 29.59
N GLY A 397 -17.37 -1.68 29.63
CA GLY A 397 -16.38 -1.86 28.57
C GLY A 397 -16.58 -0.93 27.36
N LYS A 398 -17.68 -0.19 27.29
CA LYS A 398 -18.07 0.61 26.12
C LYS A 398 -17.55 2.03 26.17
N TYR A 399 -17.18 2.56 25.01
CA TYR A 399 -16.86 3.98 24.85
C TYR A 399 -18.14 4.83 24.84
N LYS A 400 -18.04 6.05 25.39
CA LYS A 400 -19.09 7.07 25.43
C LYS A 400 -18.47 8.43 25.14
N LEU A 401 -19.13 9.26 24.33
CA LEU A 401 -18.69 10.63 24.05
C LEU A 401 -18.59 11.43 25.37
N THR A 402 -17.43 12.05 25.63
CA THR A 402 -17.14 12.85 26.84
C THR A 402 -16.80 14.30 26.54
N ARG A 403 -16.22 14.60 25.37
CA ARG A 403 -16.03 15.97 24.83
C ARG A 403 -16.40 15.95 23.35
N GLU A 404 -16.99 17.01 22.84
CA GLU A 404 -17.42 17.14 21.44
C GLU A 404 -16.95 18.49 20.88
N ASN A 405 -16.64 18.56 19.58
CA ASN A 405 -16.29 19.80 18.87
C ASN A 405 -15.13 20.63 19.45
N VAL A 406 -14.17 19.99 20.13
CA VAL A 406 -12.97 20.68 20.64
C VAL A 406 -12.03 21.00 19.47
N GLU A 407 -11.54 22.23 19.35
CA GLU A 407 -10.57 22.56 18.29
C GLU A 407 -9.25 21.77 18.48
N PHE A 408 -8.67 21.24 17.39
CA PHE A 408 -7.59 20.26 17.46
C PHE A 408 -6.29 20.79 18.10
N SER A 409 -5.87 22.02 17.80
CA SER A 409 -4.68 22.61 18.43
C SER A 409 -4.89 22.88 19.92
N ALA A 410 -6.08 23.31 20.32
CA ALA A 410 -6.49 23.47 21.72
C ALA A 410 -6.60 22.12 22.45
N PHE A 411 -7.09 21.06 21.78
CA PHE A 411 -7.11 19.70 22.30
C PHE A 411 -5.69 19.20 22.59
N ILE A 412 -4.79 19.24 21.60
CA ILE A 412 -3.39 18.79 21.73
C ILE A 412 -2.63 19.60 22.80
N SER A 413 -2.85 20.91 22.87
CA SER A 413 -2.29 21.76 23.94
C SER A 413 -2.84 21.37 25.32
N GLY A 414 -4.11 21.00 25.41
CA GLY A 414 -4.77 20.54 26.63
C GLY A 414 -4.29 19.18 27.12
N GLU A 415 -3.86 18.29 26.22
CA GLU A 415 -3.15 17.04 26.56
C GLU A 415 -1.66 17.28 26.93
N GLY A 416 -1.21 18.54 26.97
CA GLY A 416 0.11 18.94 27.48
C GLY A 416 1.24 18.98 26.45
N TYR A 417 0.94 18.88 25.15
CA TYR A 417 1.94 18.98 24.10
C TYR A 417 2.24 20.43 23.72
N HIS A 418 3.53 20.75 23.56
CA HIS A 418 3.97 21.92 22.81
C HIS A 418 3.81 21.67 21.31
N ILE A 419 3.24 22.63 20.59
CA ILE A 419 3.02 22.54 19.14
C ILE A 419 4.03 23.43 18.42
N ILE A 420 4.86 22.83 17.57
CA ILE A 420 5.73 23.52 16.62
C ILE A 420 4.95 23.73 15.31
N PRO A 421 4.57 24.98 14.95
CA PRO A 421 3.73 25.24 13.78
C PRO A 421 4.52 25.15 12.47
N ILE A 422 4.07 24.33 11.54
CA ILE A 422 4.67 24.11 10.21
C ILE A 422 3.88 24.91 9.16
N SER A 423 4.56 25.63 8.26
CA SER A 423 3.88 26.40 7.20
C SER A 423 3.30 25.48 6.12
N ASN A 424 2.28 25.96 5.38
CA ASN A 424 1.75 25.24 4.22
C ASN A 424 2.83 24.88 3.18
N GLU A 425 3.76 25.80 2.88
CA GLU A 425 4.88 25.56 1.95
C GLU A 425 5.77 24.38 2.40
N HIS A 426 5.97 24.23 3.71
CA HIS A 426 6.70 23.10 4.29
C HIS A 426 5.83 21.84 4.30
N GLN A 427 4.53 21.94 4.59
CA GLN A 427 3.59 20.80 4.61
C GLN A 427 3.45 20.15 3.23
N LEU A 428 3.40 20.94 2.15
CA LEU A 428 3.46 20.48 0.76
C LEU A 428 4.81 19.84 0.38
N GLN A 429 5.85 20.06 1.20
CA GLN A 429 7.14 19.36 1.14
C GLN A 429 7.22 18.23 2.20
N TYR A 430 6.06 17.74 2.65
CA TYR A 430 5.86 16.62 3.57
C TYR A 430 6.54 16.81 4.94
N ALA A 431 6.76 18.07 5.35
CA ALA A 431 7.42 18.43 6.60
C ALA A 431 6.74 17.93 7.89
N CYS A 432 5.42 17.69 7.84
CA CYS A 432 4.66 17.09 8.93
C CYS A 432 4.81 15.57 9.01
N ASN A 433 5.17 14.90 7.90
CA ASN A 433 5.17 13.45 7.79
C ASN A 433 6.55 12.88 8.13
N VAL A 434 6.84 12.84 9.43
CA VAL A 434 8.13 12.42 9.99
C VAL A 434 8.00 11.10 10.75
N LEU A 435 9.05 10.28 10.74
CA LEU A 435 9.05 8.99 11.42
C LEU A 435 9.76 9.10 12.78
N ASN A 436 9.04 8.82 13.86
CA ASN A 436 9.61 8.76 15.20
C ASN A 436 10.12 7.34 15.53
N LEU A 437 11.42 7.21 15.84
CA LEU A 437 12.08 5.95 16.23
C LEU A 437 12.09 5.71 17.74
N GLY A 438 11.43 6.58 18.49
CA GLY A 438 11.41 6.63 19.95
C GLY A 438 12.60 7.37 20.54
N GLU A 439 12.42 7.83 21.77
CA GLU A 439 13.38 8.67 22.52
C GLU A 439 13.71 10.00 21.81
N SER A 440 12.69 10.59 21.17
CA SER A 440 12.77 11.84 20.41
C SER A 440 13.74 11.80 19.23
N ARG A 441 13.97 10.61 18.64
CA ARG A 441 14.83 10.43 17.45
C ARG A 441 13.96 10.39 16.20
N ILE A 442 14.08 11.40 15.35
CA ILE A 442 13.17 11.67 14.24
C ILE A 442 13.88 11.54 12.90
N ILE A 443 13.27 10.83 11.94
CA ILE A 443 13.64 10.91 10.52
C ILE A 443 12.69 11.89 9.82
N SER A 444 13.26 12.88 9.14
CA SER A 444 12.54 13.85 8.29
C SER A 444 13.06 13.83 6.85
N VAL A 445 12.23 14.25 5.91
CA VAL A 445 12.62 14.47 4.50
C VAL A 445 12.87 15.94 4.16
N HIS A 446 12.54 16.85 5.08
CA HIS A 446 12.52 18.29 4.81
C HIS A 446 13.46 19.06 5.75
N ALA A 447 14.56 19.56 5.18
CA ALA A 447 15.66 20.15 5.93
C ALA A 447 15.36 21.49 6.63
N GLN A 448 14.32 22.23 6.22
CA GLN A 448 13.98 23.50 6.87
C GLN A 448 13.12 23.29 8.13
N SER A 449 12.14 22.38 8.10
CA SER A 449 11.37 22.02 9.29
C SER A 449 12.21 21.22 10.28
N ALA A 450 13.14 20.37 9.83
CA ALA A 450 14.13 19.75 10.70
C ALA A 450 14.96 20.81 11.46
N ARG A 451 15.42 21.87 10.77
CA ARG A 451 16.09 23.04 11.38
C ARG A 451 15.20 23.87 12.30
N GLN A 452 13.88 23.82 12.14
CA GLN A 452 12.92 24.47 13.04
C GLN A 452 12.75 23.64 14.32
N ILE A 453 12.58 22.32 14.19
CA ILE A 453 12.42 21.38 15.30
C ILE A 453 13.62 21.44 16.25
N VAL A 454 14.86 21.29 15.73
CA VAL A 454 16.08 21.32 16.58
C VAL A 454 16.43 22.71 17.15
N LYS A 455 15.67 23.75 16.78
CA LYS A 455 15.79 25.11 17.36
C LYS A 455 14.75 25.40 18.43
N ASP A 456 13.69 24.61 18.53
CA ASP A 456 12.64 24.85 19.51
C ASP A 456 13.10 24.38 20.90
N PRO A 457 13.11 25.25 21.93
CA PRO A 457 13.61 24.91 23.26
C PRO A 457 12.74 23.88 24.02
N ARG A 458 11.60 23.44 23.46
CA ARG A 458 10.78 22.35 23.99
C ARG A 458 11.09 20.99 23.36
N PHE A 459 11.81 20.96 22.23
CA PHE A 459 12.29 19.71 21.65
C PHE A 459 13.69 19.38 22.16
N ASN A 460 13.83 18.21 22.81
CA ASN A 460 15.12 17.65 23.21
C ASN A 460 15.18 16.21 22.65
N GLY A 461 16.00 16.04 21.61
CA GLY A 461 16.03 14.87 20.75
C GLY A 461 16.94 15.10 19.54
N ASP A 462 16.87 14.21 18.55
CA ASP A 462 17.66 14.28 17.32
C ASP A 462 16.76 14.25 16.08
N VAL A 463 17.22 14.87 14.98
CA VAL A 463 16.48 14.91 13.72
C VAL A 463 17.44 14.66 12.54
N GLN A 464 17.46 13.42 12.07
CA GLN A 464 18.16 13.06 10.84
C GLN A 464 17.31 13.44 9.62
N VAL A 465 17.95 14.02 8.61
CA VAL A 465 17.31 14.37 7.33
C VAL A 465 17.81 13.44 6.24
N LEU A 466 16.88 12.86 5.46
CA LEU A 466 17.17 12.01 4.30
C LEU A 466 16.62 12.64 3.02
N ASP A 467 17.31 12.43 1.90
CA ASP A 467 16.67 12.60 0.59
C ASP A 467 15.78 11.40 0.30
N PHE A 468 14.50 11.66 0.08
CA PHE A 468 13.47 10.67 -0.22
C PHE A 468 12.62 11.10 -1.43
N SER A 469 13.09 12.12 -2.16
CA SER A 469 12.31 12.93 -3.12
C SER A 469 11.63 12.16 -4.26
N SER A 470 12.18 11.04 -4.72
CA SER A 470 11.56 10.20 -5.76
C SER A 470 10.39 9.39 -5.19
N ILE A 471 10.43 9.06 -3.89
CA ILE A 471 9.29 8.44 -3.19
C ILE A 471 8.30 9.50 -2.74
N THR A 472 8.76 10.66 -2.26
CA THR A 472 7.90 11.82 -1.95
C THR A 472 7.00 12.21 -3.13
N SER A 473 7.48 12.04 -4.36
CA SER A 473 6.73 12.27 -5.61
C SER A 473 5.53 11.32 -5.84
N MET A 474 5.29 10.35 -4.95
CA MET A 474 4.19 9.38 -5.03
C MET A 474 3.05 9.62 -4.01
N TYR A 475 2.96 10.81 -3.41
CA TYR A 475 1.99 11.18 -2.36
C TYR A 475 2.25 10.60 -0.94
N GLY A 476 3.51 10.62 -0.47
CA GLY A 476 3.84 10.21 0.90
C GLY A 476 5.34 10.18 1.23
N SER A 477 5.67 10.26 2.52
CA SER A 477 7.03 10.39 3.07
C SER A 477 7.38 9.21 3.99
N VAL A 478 8.46 9.31 4.79
CA VAL A 478 9.03 8.23 5.62
C VAL A 478 8.05 7.64 6.65
N HIS A 479 7.05 8.40 7.12
CA HIS A 479 6.01 7.85 8.01
C HIS A 479 5.03 6.97 7.23
N CYS A 480 4.54 7.43 6.08
CA CYS A 480 3.72 6.63 5.17
C CYS A 480 4.47 5.36 4.69
N ALA A 481 5.77 5.49 4.40
CA ALA A 481 6.61 4.42 3.87
C ALA A 481 7.03 3.35 4.90
N SER A 482 6.60 3.48 6.16
CA SER A 482 6.96 2.54 7.22
C SER A 482 5.78 2.16 8.12
N GLN A 483 5.51 0.85 8.20
CA GLN A 483 4.74 0.28 9.29
C GLN A 483 5.69 -0.09 10.42
N VAL A 484 5.76 0.75 11.45
CA VAL A 484 6.20 0.25 12.76
C VAL A 484 5.19 -0.80 13.21
N VAL A 485 5.64 -2.01 13.51
CA VAL A 485 4.76 -3.13 13.95
C VAL A 485 4.96 -3.48 15.41
N LYS A 486 6.10 -3.08 15.99
CA LYS A 486 6.33 -3.19 17.42
C LYS A 486 7.17 -2.02 17.91
N ARG A 487 6.64 -1.28 18.89
CA ARG A 487 7.43 -0.42 19.77
C ARG A 487 7.72 -1.17 21.08
N ILE A 488 8.71 -0.70 21.84
CA ILE A 488 9.02 -1.23 23.18
C ILE A 488 8.29 -0.34 24.21
N PRO A 489 7.25 -0.84 24.91
CA PRO A 489 6.57 -0.07 25.93
C PRO A 489 7.53 0.37 27.02
N ARG A 490 7.38 1.60 27.53
CA ARG A 490 8.28 2.10 28.58
C ARG A 490 8.01 1.44 29.92
N SER A 491 9.01 0.73 30.44
CA SER A 491 8.96 0.02 31.72
C SER A 491 8.69 0.94 32.93
N GLY A 492 7.42 1.16 33.25
CA GLY A 492 6.98 1.83 34.47
C GLY A 492 6.85 3.35 34.37
N LYS A 493 5.68 3.82 33.90
CA LYS A 493 5.07 5.10 34.25
C LYS A 493 3.63 4.84 34.70
#